data_AF-Q86EB3-F1
#
_entry.id   AF-Q86EB3-F1
#
_cell.length_a   1.000
_cell.length_b   1.000
_cell.length_c   1.000
_cell.angle_alpha   90.00
_cell.angle_beta   90.00
_cell.angle_gamma   90.00
#
_symmetry.space_group_name_H-M   'P 1'
#
loop_
_entity.id
_entity.type
_entity.pdbx_description
1 polymer ?
#
loop_
_entity_poly.entity_id
_entity_poly.type
_entity_poly.pdbx_seq_one_letter_code
_entity_poly.pdbx_strand_id
1 'polypeptide(L)'
;MGDEHSDLARKARHSTTSDAIQTGRYMKASFTLLNHFSQRYGRLPPIDTFDQNVAASFDFMRVKFRDLYRLSYYIPYYQYAFAKHWTLIKSRTDAYVLRKLREADELLEGDCTENVDDDNIC
;
A
#
# COMPACT_ATOMS: atom_id res chain seq x y z
N MET A 1 -3.75 -4.28 1.49
CA MET A 1 -4.08 -3.15 0.57
C MET A 1 -2.87 -2.21 0.41
N GLY A 2 -1.65 -2.74 0.20
CA GLY A 2 -0.40 -1.94 0.13
C GLY A 2 0.39 -2.09 -1.17
N ASP A 3 -0.16 -2.81 -2.16
CA ASP A 3 0.59 -3.31 -3.33
C ASP A 3 0.06 -2.74 -4.65
N GLU A 4 -0.80 -1.71 -4.59
CA GLU A 4 -1.40 -1.04 -5.75
C GLU A 4 -0.36 -0.33 -6.66
N HIS A 5 0.89 -0.28 -6.19
CA HIS A 5 2.03 0.36 -6.86
C HIS A 5 3.23 -0.59 -7.02
N SER A 6 3.02 -1.90 -7.11
CA SER A 6 4.08 -2.88 -7.34
C SER A 6 4.95 -2.54 -8.56
N ASP A 7 4.34 -2.07 -9.66
CA ASP A 7 5.05 -1.64 -10.86
C ASP A 7 5.96 -0.42 -10.66
N LEU A 8 5.51 0.56 -9.86
CA LEU A 8 6.30 1.74 -9.54
C LEU A 8 7.43 1.37 -8.58
N ALA A 9 7.17 0.51 -7.61
CA ALA A 9 8.17 0.00 -6.68
C ALA A 9 9.29 -0.74 -7.44
N ARG A 10 8.93 -1.62 -8.38
CA ARG A 10 9.88 -2.33 -9.24
C ARG A 10 10.72 -1.39 -10.10
N LYS A 11 10.11 -0.38 -10.72
CA LYS A 11 10.82 0.64 -11.53
C LYS A 11 11.78 1.47 -10.69
N ALA A 12 11.39 1.82 -9.47
CA ALA A 12 12.20 2.59 -8.54
C ALA A 12 13.17 1.74 -7.68
N ARG A 13 13.22 0.41 -7.91
CA ARG A 13 14.01 -0.56 -7.13
C ARG A 13 13.75 -0.48 -5.61
N HIS A 14 12.50 -0.26 -5.23
CA HIS A 14 12.03 -0.31 -3.85
C HIS A 14 11.19 -1.56 -3.62
N SER A 15 11.16 -2.05 -2.37
CA SER A 15 10.27 -3.13 -1.94
C SER A 15 8.86 -2.60 -1.66
N THR A 16 7.85 -3.41 -1.96
CA THR A 16 6.50 -3.16 -1.44
C THR A 16 6.39 -3.55 0.04
N THR A 17 5.29 -3.17 0.69
CA THR A 17 5.06 -3.53 2.09
C THR A 17 4.92 -5.05 2.24
N SER A 18 4.22 -5.71 1.32
CA SER A 18 4.08 -7.17 1.33
C SER A 18 5.41 -7.88 1.07
N ASP A 19 6.23 -7.38 0.12
CA ASP A 19 7.56 -7.95 -0.16
C ASP A 19 8.45 -7.94 1.10
N ALA A 20 8.45 -6.82 1.83
CA ALA A 20 9.25 -6.68 3.04
C ALA A 20 8.78 -7.64 4.15
N ILE A 21 7.46 -7.77 4.34
CA ILE A 21 6.88 -8.73 5.31
C ILE A 21 7.21 -10.16 4.91
N GLN A 22 7.07 -10.50 3.62
CA GLN A 22 7.31 -11.84 3.11
C GLN A 22 8.78 -12.23 3.22
N THR A 23 9.70 -11.30 2.93
CA THR A 23 11.13 -11.48 3.12
C THR A 23 11.46 -11.74 4.60
N GLY A 24 10.86 -10.97 5.52
CA GLY A 24 11.01 -11.21 6.96
C GLY A 24 10.51 -12.59 7.40
N ARG A 25 9.39 -13.06 6.82
CA ARG A 25 8.88 -14.42 7.05
C ARG A 25 9.83 -15.50 6.51
N TYR A 26 10.37 -15.33 5.31
CA TYR A 26 11.36 -16.27 4.74
C TYR A 26 12.65 -16.33 5.56
N MET A 27 13.09 -15.19 6.10
CA MET A 27 14.23 -15.11 7.00
C MET A 27 13.98 -15.72 8.38
N LYS A 28 12.73 -16.11 8.70
CA LYS A 28 12.29 -16.53 10.04
C LYS A 28 12.66 -15.50 11.11
N ALA A 29 12.55 -14.21 10.76
CA ALA A 29 12.83 -13.13 11.69
C ALA A 29 11.84 -13.17 12.86
N SER A 30 12.33 -13.01 14.09
CA SER A 30 11.47 -12.97 15.28
C SER A 30 10.54 -11.76 15.25
N PHE A 31 11.00 -10.64 14.67
CA PHE A 31 10.24 -9.41 14.52
C PHE A 31 10.73 -8.62 13.30
N THR A 32 9.81 -8.04 12.54
CA THR A 32 10.08 -7.23 11.35
C THR A 32 9.65 -5.80 11.59
N LEU A 33 10.61 -4.87 11.61
CA LEU A 33 10.34 -3.43 11.69
C LEU A 33 10.47 -2.81 10.30
N LEU A 34 9.35 -2.34 9.76
CA LEU A 34 9.28 -1.69 8.46
C LEU A 34 9.70 -0.22 8.58
N ASN A 35 10.59 0.23 7.69
CA ASN A 35 11.14 1.57 7.67
C ASN A 35 11.27 2.10 6.23
N HIS A 36 11.67 3.37 6.08
CA HIS A 36 11.91 4.05 4.80
C HIS A 36 10.64 4.09 3.93
N PHE A 37 9.57 4.61 4.49
CA PHE A 37 8.30 4.78 3.79
C PHE A 37 8.38 5.92 2.77
N SER A 38 7.78 5.71 1.60
CA SER A 38 7.65 6.79 0.63
C SER A 38 6.74 7.90 1.18
N GLN A 39 7.10 9.15 0.91
CA GLN A 39 6.38 10.34 1.42
C GLN A 39 4.91 10.42 0.97
N ARG A 40 4.52 9.61 -0.04
CA ARG A 40 3.16 9.54 -0.59
C ARG A 40 2.14 9.00 0.42
N TYR A 41 2.56 8.16 1.36
CA TYR A 41 1.69 7.61 2.41
C TYR A 41 1.56 8.55 3.63
N GLY A 42 2.14 9.76 3.57
CA GLY A 42 2.16 10.69 4.69
C GLY A 42 2.97 10.17 5.88
N ARG A 43 2.68 10.69 7.09
CA ARG A 43 3.37 10.29 8.33
C ARG A 43 2.97 8.91 8.87
N LEU A 44 2.09 8.20 8.15
CA LEU A 44 1.52 6.92 8.60
C LEU A 44 1.83 5.80 7.61
N PRO A 45 2.42 4.71 8.10
CA PRO A 45 2.56 3.46 7.37
C PRO A 45 1.18 2.89 7.00
N PRO A 46 0.97 2.39 5.77
CA PRO A 46 -0.26 1.72 5.35
C PRO A 46 -0.33 0.28 5.89
N ILE A 47 -0.18 0.11 7.20
CA ILE A 47 -0.36 -1.18 7.88
C ILE A 47 -1.78 -1.20 8.42
N ASP A 48 -2.67 -1.83 7.66
CA ASP A 48 -4.07 -2.03 8.05
C ASP A 48 -4.29 -3.42 8.68
N THR A 49 -3.38 -4.35 8.39
CA THR A 49 -3.42 -5.72 8.93
C THR A 49 -2.57 -5.83 10.18
N PHE A 50 -3.19 -6.25 11.28
CA PHE A 50 -2.50 -6.55 12.52
C PHE A 50 -1.71 -7.86 12.37
N ASP A 51 -0.39 -7.76 12.34
CA ASP A 51 0.56 -8.88 12.46
C ASP A 51 1.35 -8.69 13.76
N GLN A 52 1.35 -9.69 14.65
CA GLN A 52 1.99 -9.61 15.97
C GLN A 52 3.52 -9.39 15.92
N ASN A 53 4.14 -9.72 14.79
CA ASN A 53 5.58 -9.68 14.60
C ASN A 53 5.99 -8.62 13.58
N VAL A 54 5.06 -7.76 13.16
CA VAL A 54 5.34 -6.68 12.21
C VAL A 54 4.91 -5.37 12.85
N ALA A 55 5.78 -4.37 12.76
CA ALA A 55 5.42 -3.00 13.07
C ALA A 55 6.12 -2.05 12.11
N ALA A 56 5.65 -0.81 12.10
CA ALA A 56 6.33 0.27 11.41
C ALA A 56 7.12 1.15 12.37
N SER A 57 8.22 1.70 11.85
CA SER A 57 9.01 2.72 12.54
C SER A 57 8.55 4.13 12.21
N PHE A 58 8.76 5.04 13.15
CA PHE A 58 8.56 6.47 12.97
C PHE A 58 9.87 7.23 13.20
N ASP A 59 9.96 8.45 12.67
CA ASP A 59 11.09 9.34 12.91
C ASP A 59 11.23 9.60 14.42
N PHE A 60 12.47 9.55 14.91
CA PHE A 60 12.82 9.67 16.34
C PHE A 60 12.23 8.60 17.27
N MET A 61 11.69 7.50 16.73
CA MET A 61 11.23 6.38 17.53
C MET A 61 12.38 5.71 18.28
N ARG A 62 12.22 5.54 19.59
CA ARG A 62 13.17 4.82 20.46
C ARG A 62 12.46 3.65 21.10
N VAL A 63 12.94 2.44 20.81
CA VAL A 63 12.36 1.19 21.32
C VAL A 63 13.44 0.26 21.81
N LYS A 64 13.15 -0.46 22.88
CA LYS A 64 14.01 -1.54 23.36
C LYS A 64 13.65 -2.81 22.60
N PHE A 65 14.65 -3.62 22.25
CA PHE A 65 14.42 -4.90 21.57
C PHE A 65 13.46 -5.83 22.32
N ARG A 66 13.48 -5.81 23.66
CA ARG A 66 12.57 -6.59 24.51
C ARG A 66 11.10 -6.19 24.39
N ASP A 67 10.83 -4.96 23.95
CA ASP A 67 9.48 -4.39 23.86
C ASP A 67 8.93 -4.37 22.43
N LEU A 68 9.64 -4.93 21.44
CA LEU A 68 9.25 -4.87 20.02
C LEU A 68 7.86 -5.45 19.77
N TYR A 69 7.51 -6.58 20.41
CA TYR A 69 6.19 -7.20 20.27
C TYR A 69 5.03 -6.28 20.70
N ARG A 70 5.30 -5.27 21.55
CA ARG A 70 4.29 -4.31 22.00
C ARG A 70 3.92 -3.34 20.89
N LEU A 71 4.79 -3.13 19.90
CA LEU A 71 4.59 -2.15 18.84
C LEU A 71 3.39 -2.45 17.96
N SER A 72 3.15 -3.72 17.66
CA SER A 72 1.99 -4.14 16.87
C SER A 72 0.67 -3.75 17.56
N TYR A 73 0.62 -3.76 18.90
CA TYR A 73 -0.56 -3.33 19.68
C TYR A 73 -0.83 -1.83 19.61
N TYR A 74 0.18 -1.01 19.27
CA TYR A 74 0.01 0.44 19.15
C TYR A 74 -0.52 0.90 17.79
N ILE A 75 -0.63 0.01 16.80
CA ILE A 75 -1.17 0.31 15.46
C ILE A 75 -2.51 1.09 15.50
N PRO A 76 -3.56 0.65 16.23
CA PRO A 76 -4.82 1.39 16.29
C PRO A 76 -4.68 2.77 16.96
N TYR A 77 -3.74 2.93 17.90
CA TYR A 77 -3.49 4.21 18.55
C TYR A 77 -2.83 5.20 17.59
N TYR A 78 -1.97 4.74 16.67
CA TYR A 78 -1.42 5.59 15.63
C TYR A 78 -2.52 6.08 14.68
N GLN A 79 -3.45 5.22 14.29
CA GLN A 79 -4.59 5.62 13.47
C GLN A 79 -5.42 6.72 14.15
N TYR A 80 -5.65 6.60 15.46
CA TYR A 80 -6.35 7.63 16.23
C TYR A 80 -5.55 8.93 16.36
N ALA A 81 -4.28 8.86 16.78
CA ALA A 81 -3.43 10.03 17.00
C ALA A 81 -3.24 10.87 15.72
N PHE A 82 -3.26 10.21 14.56
CA PHE A 82 -3.10 10.85 13.27
C PHE A 82 -4.39 10.85 12.42
N ALA A 83 -5.57 10.71 13.03
CA ALA A 83 -6.86 10.59 12.32
C ALA A 83 -7.12 11.70 11.28
N LYS A 84 -6.71 12.95 11.57
CA LYS A 84 -6.83 14.09 10.63
C LYS A 84 -5.95 13.91 9.38
N HIS A 85 -4.75 13.34 9.54
CA HIS A 85 -3.88 13.02 8.41
C HIS A 85 -4.36 11.78 7.68
N TRP A 86 -4.85 10.78 8.41
CA TRP A 86 -5.39 9.53 7.87
C TRP A 86 -6.55 9.76 6.89
N THR A 87 -7.52 10.59 7.28
CA THR A 87 -8.66 10.97 6.42
C THR A 87 -8.23 11.69 5.15
N LEU A 88 -7.27 12.62 5.26
CA LEU A 88 -6.72 13.33 4.11
C LEU A 88 -5.98 12.39 3.15
N ILE A 89 -5.14 11.48 3.67
CA ILE A 89 -4.41 10.50 2.87
C ILE A 89 -5.41 9.58 2.17
N LYS A 90 -6.40 9.05 2.90
CA LYS A 90 -7.45 8.19 2.35
C LYS A 90 -8.21 8.88 1.22
N SER A 91 -8.65 10.13 1.40
CA SER A 91 -9.34 10.88 0.34
C SER A 91 -8.49 11.09 -0.93
N ARG A 92 -7.17 11.28 -0.78
CA ARG A 92 -6.26 11.44 -1.92
C ARG A 92 -6.02 10.12 -2.63
N THR A 93 -5.86 9.04 -1.87
CA THR A 93 -5.75 7.69 -2.41
C THR A 93 -7.03 7.33 -3.15
N ASP A 94 -8.21 7.49 -2.53
CA ASP A 94 -9.50 7.18 -3.13
C ASP A 94 -9.74 7.98 -4.41
N ALA A 95 -9.39 9.28 -4.43
CA ALA A 95 -9.47 10.10 -5.64
C ALA A 95 -8.55 9.62 -6.76
N TYR A 96 -7.33 9.15 -6.42
CA TYR A 96 -6.41 8.56 -7.38
C TYR A 96 -6.93 7.23 -7.93
N VAL A 97 -7.41 6.33 -7.05
CA VAL A 97 -7.98 5.03 -7.45
C VAL A 97 -9.17 5.24 -8.37
N LEU A 98 -10.07 6.17 -8.02
CA LEU A 98 -11.24 6.49 -8.83
C LEU A 98 -10.85 7.01 -10.22
N ARG A 99 -9.82 7.86 -10.31
CA ARG A 99 -9.32 8.34 -11.61
C ARG A 99 -8.76 7.21 -12.45
N LYS A 100 -7.98 6.32 -11.83
CA LYS A 100 -7.37 5.17 -12.51
C LYS A 100 -8.42 4.14 -12.97
N LEU A 101 -9.48 3.93 -12.17
CA LEU A 101 -10.60 3.07 -12.54
C LEU A 101 -11.36 3.65 -13.75
N ARG A 102 -11.63 4.97 -13.76
CA ARG A 102 -12.24 5.64 -14.93
C ARG A 102 -11.39 5.52 -16.18
N GLU A 103 -10.08 5.77 -16.07
CA GLU A 103 -9.14 5.61 -17.18
C GLU A 103 -9.13 4.15 -17.70
N ALA A 104 -9.29 3.15 -16.81
CA ALA A 104 -9.37 1.74 -17.19
C ALA A 104 -10.72 1.35 -17.82
N ASP A 105 -11.82 1.94 -17.36
CA ASP A 105 -13.18 1.72 -17.90
C ASP A 105 -13.31 2.33 -19.31
N GLU A 106 -12.77 3.54 -19.51
CA GLU A 106 -12.68 4.19 -20.83
C GLU A 106 -11.85 3.35 -21.83
N LEU A 107 -10.80 2.67 -21.35
CA LEU A 107 -10.00 1.73 -22.16
C LEU A 107 -10.74 0.43 -22.48
N LEU A 108 -11.71 0.01 -21.67
CA LEU A 108 -12.54 -1.18 -21.90
C LEU A 108 -13.73 -0.89 -22.82
N GLU A 109 -14.36 0.28 -22.70
CA GLU A 109 -15.45 0.70 -23.59
C GLU A 109 -14.97 0.98 -25.03
N GLY A 110 -13.71 1.39 -25.21
CA GLY A 110 -13.11 1.63 -26.54
C GLY A 110 -12.84 0.37 -27.38
N ASP A 111 -12.88 -0.83 -26.81
CA ASP A 111 -12.59 -2.10 -27.50
C ASP A 111 -13.86 -2.75 -28.09
N CYS A 112 -15.06 -2.27 -27.72
CA CYS A 112 -16.34 -2.84 -28.18
C CYS A 112 -16.92 -2.18 -29.45
N THR A 113 -16.27 -1.18 -30.03
CA THR A 113 -16.76 -0.45 -31.23
C THR A 113 -16.05 -0.78 -32.53
N GLU A 114 -15.13 -1.75 -32.56
CA GLU A 114 -14.48 -2.21 -33.80
C GLU A 114 -14.80 -3.69 -34.07
N ASN A 115 -16.07 -4.05 -34.31
CA ASN A 115 -16.47 -5.30 -34.99
C ASN A 115 -17.93 -5.21 -35.48
N VAL A 116 -18.27 -4.20 -36.29
CA VAL A 116 -19.46 -4.25 -37.15
C VAL A 116 -19.12 -3.54 -38.45
N ASP A 117 -18.61 -4.29 -39.43
CA ASP A 117 -18.71 -4.02 -40.86
C ASP A 117 -18.57 -5.40 -41.53
N ASP A 118 -19.66 -6.18 -41.53
CA ASP A 118 -20.61 -6.31 -42.64
C ASP A 118 -20.16 -7.35 -43.66
N ASP A 119 -20.86 -8.49 -43.61
CA ASP A 119 -21.06 -9.39 -44.73
C ASP A 119 -21.44 -8.58 -45.99
N ASN A 120 -20.57 -8.57 -47.00
CA ASN A 120 -21.05 -8.35 -48.36
C ASN A 120 -20.40 -9.33 -49.33
N ILE A 121 -21.22 -10.34 -49.66
CA ILE A 121 -21.22 -11.11 -50.88
C ILE A 121 -20.98 -10.20 -52.10
N CYS A 122 -19.92 -10.49 -52.86
CA CYS A 122 -20.00 -10.64 -54.32
C CYS A 122 -18.77 -11.41 -54.84
#